data_AF-A0A4Y2G6C6-F1
#
_entry.id   AF-A0A4Y2G6C6-F1
#
_cell.length_a   1.000
_cell.length_b   1.000
_cell.length_c   1.000
_cell.angle_alpha   90.00
_cell.angle_beta   90.00
_cell.angle_gamma   90.00
#
_symmetry.space_group_name_H-M   'P 1'
#
loop_
_entity.id
_entity.type
_entity.pdbx_description
1 polymer ?
#
loop_
_entity_poly.entity_id
_entity_poly.type
_entity_poly.pdbx_seq_one_letter_code
_entity_poly.pdbx_strand_id
1 'polypeptide(L)'
;MKTFGGLTHDGGVSDSVLARWTQGMTALEHICDGIEKFCGVDSTISDQHLKISGSGVQRDTDDCRKMVEWFKHYNPVPENSNLISMNTGVVGNSSINFHMAQEESILGIERIEGSNFYTVKFRRNDRVQPLDLKRHEILFIQNFQK
;
A
#
# COMPACT_ATOMS: atom_id res chain seq x y z
N MET A 1 30.65 -19.78 -19.82
CA MET A 1 30.89 -18.33 -19.77
C MET A 1 29.52 -17.66 -19.72
N LYS A 2 29.12 -17.10 -18.57
CA LYS A 2 27.84 -16.40 -18.43
C LYS A 2 28.05 -14.95 -18.89
N THR A 3 27.26 -14.48 -19.84
CA THR A 3 27.30 -13.09 -20.31
C THR A 3 26.48 -12.22 -19.36
N PHE A 4 27.02 -11.05 -19.03
CA PHE A 4 26.34 -10.06 -18.18
C PHE A 4 25.15 -9.48 -18.97
N GLY A 5 23.94 -9.61 -18.45
CA GLY A 5 22.70 -9.17 -19.11
C GLY A 5 21.94 -10.22 -19.92
N GLY A 6 22.43 -11.47 -19.98
CA GLY A 6 21.63 -12.58 -20.50
C GLY A 6 20.57 -13.00 -19.47
N LEU A 7 19.34 -13.28 -19.94
CA LEU A 7 18.25 -13.82 -19.12
C LEU A 7 18.75 -15.13 -18.49
N THR A 8 19.24 -15.09 -17.24
CA THR A 8 19.69 -16.30 -16.57
C THR A 8 18.49 -17.19 -16.32
N HIS A 9 18.72 -18.49 -16.55
CA HIS A 9 17.75 -19.58 -16.70
C HIS A 9 17.03 -19.94 -15.39
N ASP A 10 16.62 -18.94 -14.63
CA ASP A 10 16.20 -19.05 -13.23
C ASP A 10 14.66 -19.05 -13.11
N GLY A 11 13.95 -18.92 -14.24
CA GLY A 11 12.49 -18.80 -14.32
C GLY A 11 11.78 -19.83 -15.21
N GLY A 12 12.43 -20.96 -15.57
CA GLY A 12 11.79 -22.06 -16.30
C GLY A 12 11.40 -21.79 -17.75
N VAL A 13 11.73 -20.62 -18.30
CA VAL A 13 11.50 -20.29 -19.72
C VAL A 13 12.79 -20.56 -20.50
N SER A 14 12.78 -21.62 -21.31
CA SER A 14 13.89 -21.94 -22.21
C SER A 14 13.88 -21.02 -23.44
N ASP A 15 15.03 -20.87 -24.10
CA ASP A 15 15.16 -20.10 -25.35
C ASP A 15 14.17 -20.58 -26.44
N SER A 16 13.88 -21.88 -26.47
CA SER A 16 12.88 -22.46 -27.37
C SER A 16 11.44 -22.02 -27.06
N VAL A 17 11.10 -21.84 -25.79
CA VAL A 17 9.78 -21.33 -25.37
C VAL A 17 9.67 -19.86 -25.76
N LEU A 18 10.73 -19.08 -25.54
CA LEU A 18 10.80 -17.67 -25.93
C LEU A 18 10.67 -17.51 -27.45
N ALA A 19 11.43 -18.28 -28.22
CA ALA A 19 11.35 -18.27 -29.69
C ALA A 19 9.94 -18.63 -30.18
N ARG A 20 9.30 -19.63 -29.58
CA ARG A 20 7.92 -20.03 -29.92
C ARG A 20 6.91 -18.93 -29.61
N TRP A 21 7.08 -18.20 -28.52
CA TRP A 21 6.21 -17.06 -28.19
C TRP A 21 6.42 -15.92 -29.19
N THR A 22 7.66 -15.52 -29.44
CA THR A 22 7.98 -14.43 -30.37
C THR A 22 7.50 -14.74 -31.79
N GLN A 23 7.74 -15.96 -32.30
CA GLN A 23 7.30 -16.37 -33.63
C GLN A 23 5.79 -16.63 -33.68
N GLY A 24 5.20 -17.11 -32.59
CA GLY A 24 3.76 -17.38 -32.49
C GLY A 24 2.91 -16.10 -32.44
N MET A 25 3.46 -15.00 -31.92
CA MET A 25 2.75 -13.72 -31.85
C MET A 25 2.36 -13.18 -33.24
N THR A 26 3.22 -13.34 -34.26
CA THR A 26 2.88 -12.90 -35.63
C THR A 26 1.74 -13.72 -36.22
N ALA A 27 1.70 -15.03 -35.97
CA ALA A 27 0.58 -15.87 -36.40
C ALA A 27 -0.72 -15.51 -35.67
N LEU A 28 -0.62 -15.21 -34.38
CA LEU A 28 -1.76 -14.78 -33.56
C LEU A 28 -2.30 -13.42 -34.03
N GLU A 29 -1.44 -12.47 -34.39
CA GLU A 29 -1.84 -11.16 -34.93
C GLU A 29 -2.72 -11.32 -36.18
N HIS A 30 -2.31 -12.15 -37.13
CA HIS A 30 -3.11 -12.41 -38.33
C HIS A 30 -4.45 -13.09 -38.05
N ILE A 31 -4.49 -13.98 -37.05
CA ILE A 31 -5.73 -14.63 -36.61
C ILE A 31 -6.68 -13.61 -35.97
N CYS A 32 -6.17 -12.75 -35.08
CA CYS A 32 -6.94 -11.70 -34.44
C CYS A 32 -7.51 -10.71 -35.46
N ASP A 33 -6.68 -10.21 -36.39
CA ASP A 33 -7.11 -9.33 -37.49
C ASP A 33 -8.21 -9.98 -38.36
N GLY A 34 -8.08 -11.29 -38.65
CA GLY A 34 -9.10 -12.04 -39.38
C GLY A 34 -10.44 -12.13 -38.61
N ILE A 35 -10.39 -12.37 -37.30
CA ILE A 35 -11.57 -12.43 -36.43
C ILE A 35 -12.22 -11.06 -36.30
N GLU A 36 -11.42 -10.01 -36.15
CA GLU A 36 -11.86 -8.62 -36.06
C GLU A 36 -12.60 -8.18 -37.32
N LYS A 37 -12.02 -8.45 -38.49
CA LYS A 37 -12.67 -8.20 -39.79
C LYS A 37 -13.95 -9.01 -39.98
N PHE A 38 -13.96 -10.27 -39.54
CA PHE A 38 -15.15 -11.12 -39.63
C PHE A 38 -16.29 -10.61 -38.73
N CYS A 39 -15.96 -10.20 -37.51
CA CYS A 39 -16.92 -9.70 -36.53
C CYS A 39 -17.26 -8.21 -36.70
N GLY A 40 -16.52 -7.48 -37.54
CA GLY A 40 -16.67 -6.04 -37.72
C GLY A 40 -16.30 -5.23 -36.46
N VAL A 41 -15.38 -5.74 -35.65
CA VAL A 41 -14.91 -5.10 -34.41
C VAL A 41 -13.42 -4.77 -34.55
N ASP A 42 -12.97 -3.67 -33.94
CA ASP A 42 -11.57 -3.27 -33.91
C ASP A 42 -11.08 -3.35 -32.46
N SER A 43 -10.16 -4.28 -32.16
CA SER A 43 -9.61 -4.40 -30.81
C SER A 43 -8.44 -3.44 -30.66
N THR A 44 -8.74 -2.21 -30.29
CA THR A 44 -7.70 -1.32 -29.77
C THR A 44 -7.13 -1.94 -28.48
N ILE A 45 -5.80 -1.94 -28.35
CA ILE A 45 -5.13 -2.25 -27.08
C ILE A 45 -5.59 -1.18 -26.09
N SER A 46 -6.64 -1.48 -25.33
CA SER A 46 -6.94 -0.72 -24.12
C SER A 46 -5.73 -0.84 -23.22
N ASP A 47 -5.21 0.29 -22.76
CA ASP A 47 -4.16 0.34 -21.75
C ASP A 47 -4.51 -0.64 -20.63
N GLN A 48 -3.92 -1.84 -20.67
CA GLN A 48 -4.04 -2.84 -19.62
C GLN A 48 -3.28 -2.41 -18.36
N HIS A 49 -2.97 -1.12 -18.22
CA HIS A 49 -2.64 -0.58 -16.94
C HIS A 49 -3.93 -0.44 -16.12
N LEU A 50 -4.11 -1.37 -15.18
CA LEU A 50 -5.07 -1.29 -14.07
C LEU A 50 -4.97 -0.02 -13.19
N LYS A 51 -4.28 1.05 -13.63
CA LYS A 51 -4.04 2.26 -12.88
C LYS A 51 -4.47 3.49 -13.68
N ILE A 52 -5.51 4.14 -13.17
CA ILE A 52 -5.86 5.54 -13.42
C ILE A 52 -6.43 5.78 -14.83
N SER A 53 -7.47 5.05 -15.21
CA SER A 53 -8.38 5.56 -16.25
C SER A 53 -9.26 6.67 -15.64
N GLY A 54 -9.68 7.64 -16.45
CA GLY A 54 -10.59 8.71 -15.99
C GLY A 54 -11.89 8.16 -15.39
N SER A 55 -12.38 7.02 -15.90
CA SER A 55 -13.54 6.31 -15.34
C SER A 55 -13.23 5.67 -13.98
N GLY A 56 -12.03 5.13 -13.78
CA GLY A 56 -11.56 4.61 -12.49
C GLY A 56 -11.50 5.72 -11.44
N VAL A 57 -10.89 6.86 -11.77
CA VAL A 57 -10.79 8.03 -10.88
C VAL A 57 -12.17 8.57 -10.51
N GLN A 58 -13.08 8.66 -11.48
CA GLN A 58 -14.45 9.15 -11.23
C GLN A 58 -15.21 8.23 -10.27
N ARG A 59 -15.15 6.91 -10.51
CA ARG A 59 -15.79 5.92 -9.63
C ARG A 59 -15.23 5.95 -8.22
N ASP A 60 -13.91 5.98 -8.07
CA ASP A 60 -13.27 6.03 -6.75
C ASP A 60 -13.65 7.33 -6.02
N THR A 61 -13.77 8.45 -6.73
CA THR A 61 -14.25 9.73 -6.18
C THR A 61 -15.71 9.64 -5.71
N ASP A 62 -16.58 9.02 -6.51
CA ASP A 62 -17.98 8.82 -6.17
C ASP A 62 -18.15 7.90 -4.95
N ASP A 63 -17.36 6.85 -4.85
CA ASP A 63 -17.39 5.93 -3.71
C ASP A 63 -16.83 6.58 -2.44
N CYS A 64 -15.75 7.38 -2.55
CA CYS A 64 -15.26 8.20 -1.44
C CYS A 64 -16.36 9.14 -0.92
N ARG A 65 -17.09 9.81 -1.82
CA ARG A 65 -18.20 10.70 -1.45
C ARG A 65 -19.30 9.96 -0.71
N LYS A 66 -19.68 8.75 -1.15
CA LYS A 66 -20.68 7.93 -0.45
C LYS A 66 -20.22 7.55 0.95
N MET A 67 -18.95 7.17 1.14
CA MET A 67 -18.41 6.89 2.47
C MET A 67 -18.48 8.12 3.39
N VAL A 68 -18.11 9.30 2.89
CA VAL A 68 -18.18 10.54 3.68
C VAL A 68 -19.62 10.84 4.10
N GLU A 69 -20.59 10.72 3.20
CA GLU A 69 -22.01 10.90 3.54
C GLU A 69 -22.50 9.88 4.57
N TRP A 70 -22.03 8.63 4.48
CA TRP A 70 -22.34 7.60 5.47
C TRP A 70 -21.76 7.95 6.85
N PHE A 71 -20.51 8.40 6.92
CA PHE A 71 -19.86 8.78 8.19
C PHE A 71 -20.50 10.00 8.87
N LYS A 72 -21.12 10.92 8.11
CA LYS A 72 -21.88 12.04 8.69
C LYS A 72 -23.08 11.57 9.52
N HIS A 73 -23.72 10.48 9.10
CA HIS A 73 -24.92 9.94 9.76
C HIS A 73 -24.57 8.90 10.81
N TYR A 74 -23.50 8.13 10.59
CA TYR A 74 -23.04 7.08 11.47
C TYR A 74 -21.60 7.36 11.86
N ASN A 75 -21.38 7.95 13.04
CA ASN A 75 -20.03 8.14 13.55
C ASN A 75 -19.45 6.77 13.95
N PRO A 76 -18.46 6.23 13.20
CA PRO A 76 -17.90 4.91 13.50
C PRO A 76 -16.94 4.96 14.70
N VAL A 77 -16.54 6.15 15.14
CA VAL A 77 -15.60 6.35 16.24
C VAL A 77 -16.33 7.11 17.36
N PRO A 78 -16.64 6.47 18.50
CA PRO A 78 -17.22 7.19 19.64
C PRO A 78 -16.29 8.32 20.06
N GLU A 79 -16.84 9.46 20.50
CA GLU A 79 -16.03 10.50 21.11
C GLU A 79 -15.29 9.93 22.33
N ASN A 80 -13.96 9.87 22.23
CA ASN A 80 -13.12 9.37 23.28
C ASN A 80 -11.80 10.17 23.29
N SER A 81 -11.27 10.43 24.48
CA SER A 81 -10.01 11.17 24.65
C SER A 81 -8.77 10.27 24.52
N ASN A 82 -8.96 8.98 24.24
CA ASN A 82 -7.88 8.00 24.28
C ASN A 82 -7.42 7.67 22.85
N LEU A 83 -6.16 7.28 22.68
CA LEU A 83 -5.70 6.76 21.39
C LEU A 83 -6.19 5.33 21.24
N ILE A 84 -6.95 5.02 20.19
CA ILE A 84 -7.48 3.67 19.95
C ILE A 84 -7.01 3.16 18.60
N SER A 85 -6.45 1.95 18.57
CA SER A 85 -6.17 1.23 17.33
C SER A 85 -7.47 0.76 16.70
N MET A 86 -7.79 1.24 15.49
CA MET A 86 -9.00 0.82 14.77
C MET A 86 -8.97 -0.67 14.38
N ASN A 87 -7.79 -1.23 14.14
CA ASN A 87 -7.64 -2.63 13.73
C ASN A 87 -7.79 -3.61 14.90
N THR A 88 -7.27 -3.25 16.06
CA THR A 88 -7.15 -4.16 17.22
C THR A 88 -8.00 -3.76 18.41
N GLY A 89 -8.62 -2.57 18.40
CA GLY A 89 -9.35 -2.01 19.54
C GLY A 89 -8.46 -1.62 20.73
N VAL A 90 -7.13 -1.72 20.58
CA VAL A 90 -6.18 -1.45 21.67
C VAL A 90 -6.20 0.03 22.03
N VAL A 91 -6.38 0.31 23.32
CA VAL A 91 -6.38 1.66 23.86
C VAL A 91 -5.00 2.00 24.43
N GLY A 92 -4.42 3.08 23.93
CA GLY A 92 -3.17 3.64 24.40
C GLY A 92 -3.33 4.29 25.77
N ASN A 93 -2.28 4.17 26.57
CA ASN A 93 -2.13 4.91 27.83
C ASN A 93 -1.35 6.21 27.60
N SER A 94 -1.13 6.98 28.66
CA SER A 94 -0.38 8.24 28.62
C SER A 94 1.08 8.13 28.19
N SER A 95 1.65 6.92 28.14
CA SER A 95 3.02 6.69 27.65
C SER A 95 3.11 6.56 26.13
N ILE A 96 1.97 6.42 25.44
CA ILE A 96 1.91 6.32 23.98
C ILE A 96 1.95 7.71 23.37
N ASN A 97 3.01 7.99 22.62
CA ASN A 97 3.20 9.26 21.91
C ASN A 97 3.25 9.09 20.39
N PHE A 98 2.78 7.96 19.84
CA PHE A 98 2.76 7.72 18.38
C PHE A 98 2.15 8.85 17.55
N HIS A 99 1.05 9.43 18.02
CA HIS A 99 0.39 10.57 17.37
C HIS A 99 1.28 11.82 17.24
N MET A 100 2.32 11.94 18.06
CA MET A 100 3.29 13.04 18.09
C MET A 100 4.56 12.72 17.31
N ALA A 101 4.58 11.64 16.51
CA ALA A 101 5.80 11.15 15.88
C ALA A 101 6.54 12.20 15.04
N GLN A 102 5.80 13.08 14.37
CA GLN A 102 6.37 14.16 13.60
C GLN A 102 7.10 15.17 14.50
N GLU A 103 6.45 15.64 15.56
CA GLU A 103 7.02 16.63 16.48
C GLU A 103 8.26 16.09 17.19
N GLU A 104 8.19 14.84 17.68
CA GLU A 104 9.32 14.14 18.28
C GLU A 104 10.48 13.95 17.29
N SER A 105 10.18 13.71 16.01
CA SER A 105 11.21 13.59 14.98
C SER A 105 11.92 14.92 14.70
N ILE A 106 11.19 16.03 14.70
CA ILE A 106 11.75 17.37 14.52
C ILE A 106 12.68 17.71 15.70
N LEU A 107 12.20 17.53 16.94
CA LEU A 107 13.01 17.71 18.14
C LEU A 107 14.26 16.81 18.15
N GLY A 108 14.12 15.59 17.63
CA GLY A 108 15.23 14.65 17.46
C GLY A 108 16.29 15.15 16.47
N ILE A 109 15.87 15.75 15.36
CA ILE A 109 16.78 16.34 14.36
C ILE A 109 17.47 17.58 14.92
N GLU A 110 16.74 18.49 15.56
CA GLU A 110 17.29 19.69 16.20
C GLU A 110 18.36 19.33 17.24
N ARG A 111 18.18 18.23 17.99
CA ARG A 111 19.18 17.74 18.95
C ARG A 111 20.47 17.23 18.27
N ILE A 112 20.38 16.75 17.04
CA ILE A 112 21.52 16.23 16.27
C ILE A 112 22.23 17.37 15.53
N GLU A 113 21.52 18.42 15.17
CA GLU A 113 22.07 19.58 14.49
C GLU A 113 23.24 20.19 15.30
N GLY A 114 24.37 20.43 14.63
CA GLY A 114 25.61 20.92 15.26
C GLY A 114 26.40 19.90 16.09
N SER A 115 25.91 18.67 16.27
CA SER A 115 26.64 17.60 16.95
C SER A 115 27.60 16.88 16.00
N ASN A 116 28.74 16.40 16.53
CA ASN A 116 29.66 15.57 15.76
C ASN A 116 29.09 14.15 15.56
N PHE A 117 29.33 13.56 14.38
CA PHE A 117 28.78 12.23 14.04
C PHE A 117 29.11 11.14 15.07
N TYR A 118 30.32 11.13 15.63
CA TYR A 118 30.75 10.13 16.61
C TYR A 118 30.12 10.30 18.01
N THR A 119 29.50 11.45 18.30
CA THR A 119 28.83 11.72 19.59
C THR A 119 27.34 11.40 19.55
N VAL A 120 26.74 11.39 18.36
CA VAL A 120 25.31 11.09 18.18
C VAL A 120 25.04 9.63 18.52
N LYS A 121 24.06 9.39 19.40
CA LYS A 121 23.60 8.04 19.78
C LYS A 121 22.08 7.99 19.75
N PHE A 122 21.54 7.03 19.01
CA PHE A 122 20.10 6.77 18.98
C PHE A 122 19.72 5.82 20.11
N ARG A 123 19.07 6.32 21.16
CA ARG A 123 18.59 5.46 22.26
C ARG A 123 17.21 4.92 21.92
N ARG A 124 16.90 3.73 22.44
CA ARG A 124 15.54 3.17 22.31
C ARG A 124 14.50 4.02 23.03
N ASN A 125 14.89 4.69 24.11
CA ASN A 125 14.01 5.59 24.86
C ASN A 125 13.69 6.89 24.11
N ASP A 126 14.51 7.27 23.12
CA ASP A 126 14.24 8.43 22.27
C ASP A 126 13.27 8.07 21.13
N ARG A 127 12.86 6.80 21.02
CA ARG A 127 11.87 6.37 20.02
C ARG A 127 10.47 6.61 20.54
N VAL A 128 9.64 7.12 19.63
CA VAL A 128 8.21 7.21 19.79
C VAL A 128 7.63 5.82 20.11
N GLN A 129 6.75 5.76 21.11
CA GLN A 129 6.10 4.55 21.58
C GLN A 129 4.86 4.27 20.74
N PRO A 130 4.81 3.12 20.03
CA PRO A 130 3.65 2.72 19.24
C PRO A 130 2.53 2.17 20.14
N LEU A 131 1.29 2.18 19.62
CA LEU A 131 0.21 1.35 20.16
C LEU A 131 0.58 -0.12 19.93
N ASP A 132 1.02 -0.81 20.97
CA ASP A 132 1.36 -2.23 20.91
C ASP A 132 0.85 -2.98 22.15
N LEU A 133 0.44 -4.23 21.93
CA LEU A 133 -0.07 -5.09 22.97
C LEU A 133 1.12 -5.70 23.73
N LYS A 134 1.48 -5.13 24.88
CA LYS A 134 2.43 -5.79 25.77
C LYS A 134 1.73 -7.05 26.32
N ARG A 135 2.36 -8.22 26.16
CA ARG A 135 1.85 -9.57 26.46
C ARG A 135 1.30 -9.79 27.88
N HIS A 136 1.34 -8.80 28.77
CA HIS A 136 0.97 -8.93 30.19
C HIS A 136 -0.28 -8.16 30.64
N GLU A 137 -0.89 -7.31 29.80
CA GLU A 137 -2.10 -6.56 30.19
C GLU A 137 -3.11 -6.55 29.04
N ILE A 138 -3.93 -7.59 28.97
CA ILE A 138 -5.03 -7.69 28.02
C ILE A 138 -6.29 -7.14 28.69
N LEU A 139 -6.63 -5.88 28.41
CA LEU A 139 -7.96 -5.34 28.68
C LEU A 139 -8.72 -5.28 27.36
N PHE A 140 -9.49 -6.33 27.05
CA PHE A 140 -10.46 -6.28 25.97
C PHE A 140 -11.61 -5.36 26.38
N ILE A 141 -11.85 -4.29 25.62
CA ILE A 141 -13.11 -3.57 25.70
C ILE A 141 -14.16 -4.41 24.98
N GLN A 142 -14.85 -5.26 25.73
CA GLN A 142 -16.20 -5.66 25.35
C GLN A 142 -17.11 -4.49 25.66
N ASN A 143 -17.66 -3.86 24.62
CA ASN A 143 -19.00 -3.26 24.54
C ASN A 143 -19.01 -2.09 23.56
N PHE A 144 -19.29 -2.40 22.29
CA PHE A 144 -19.87 -1.44 21.36
C PHE A 144 -21.21 -1.99 20.90
N GLN A 145 -22.25 -1.83 21.73
CA GLN A 145 -23.65 -1.71 21.31
C GLN A 145 -24.45 -0.96 22.38
N LYS A 146 -24.92 0.24 22.04
CA LYS A 146 -26.22 0.74 22.44
C LYS A 146 -26.71 1.77 21.43
#